data_AF-A0A435F1U6-F1
#
_entry.id   AF-A0A435F1U6-F1
#
_cell.length_a   1.000
_cell.length_b   1.000
_cell.length_c   1.000
_cell.angle_alpha   90.00
_cell.angle_beta   90.00
_cell.angle_gamma   90.00
#
_symmetry.space_group_name_H-M   'P 1'
#
loop_
_entity.id
_entity.type
_entity.pdbx_description
1 polymer ?
#
loop_
_entity_poly.entity_id
_entity_poly.type
_entity_poly.pdbx_seq_one_letter_code
_entity_poly.pdbx_strand_id
1 'polypeptide(L)'
;MNNRIALALSLSAVMAPFGAHADNTTSTRIAAAFALPARPAVSTLSDADHGSTIGGGCAPTDRRRAAALVRQVAEEEGFDPDLSEAVAWAESDMGGNQGPSRAGALGIMQLMPATASRLGVADRCDAGANIRAGVRYLKALYQEFHDPLLMLAAYNAGEQN
;
A
#
# COMPACT_ATOMS: atom_id res chain seq x y z
N MET A 1 75.91 32.74 2.05
CA MET A 1 74.75 32.27 2.82
C MET A 1 73.70 31.79 1.84
N ASN A 2 73.53 30.47 1.73
CA ASN A 2 72.51 29.84 0.90
C ASN A 2 71.24 29.71 1.74
N ASN A 3 70.08 30.06 1.20
CA ASN A 3 68.83 29.47 1.69
C ASN A 3 67.81 29.32 0.55
N ARG A 4 67.39 28.07 0.34
CA ARG A 4 66.36 27.64 -0.60
C ARG A 4 65.01 27.89 0.05
N ILE A 5 64.09 28.59 -0.61
CA ILE A 5 62.69 28.66 -0.19
C ILE A 5 61.87 27.93 -1.25
N ALA A 6 61.41 26.74 -0.87
CA ALA A 6 60.46 25.93 -1.62
C ALA A 6 59.06 26.54 -1.44
N LEU A 7 58.41 26.86 -2.56
CA LEU A 7 57.02 27.30 -2.59
C LEU A 7 56.12 26.06 -2.72
N ALA A 8 55.55 25.61 -1.60
CA ALA A 8 54.55 24.54 -1.59
C ALA A 8 53.18 25.13 -1.98
N LEU A 9 52.65 24.75 -3.15
CA LEU A 9 51.26 25.02 -3.51
C LEU A 9 50.33 24.13 -2.67
N SER A 10 49.55 24.74 -1.80
CA SER A 10 48.48 24.08 -1.05
C SER A 10 47.25 23.89 -1.95
N LEU A 11 46.96 22.63 -2.30
CA LEU A 11 45.74 22.22 -2.98
C LEU A 11 44.61 22.11 -1.93
N SER A 12 43.72 23.11 -1.87
CA SER A 12 42.52 23.04 -1.04
C SER A 12 41.41 22.31 -1.80
N ALA A 13 41.11 21.08 -1.40
CA ALA A 13 39.92 20.36 -1.84
C ALA A 13 38.70 20.86 -1.04
N VAL A 14 37.78 21.53 -1.71
CA VAL A 14 36.44 21.84 -1.15
C VAL A 14 35.55 20.62 -1.39
N MET A 15 35.36 19.82 -0.34
CA MET A 15 34.25 18.87 -0.24
C MET A 15 33.02 19.64 0.21
N ALA A 16 32.04 19.82 -0.67
CA ALA A 16 30.69 20.23 -0.28
C ALA A 16 29.88 18.97 0.09
N PRO A 17 29.20 18.93 1.24
CA PRO A 17 28.22 17.88 1.50
C PRO A 17 26.96 18.19 0.67
N PHE A 18 26.59 17.27 -0.22
CA PHE A 18 25.24 17.19 -0.77
C PHE A 18 24.29 16.82 0.37
N GLY A 19 23.73 17.83 1.02
CA GLY A 19 22.51 17.66 1.80
C GLY A 19 21.37 17.44 0.82
N ALA A 20 21.02 16.18 0.57
CA ALA A 20 19.75 15.84 -0.04
C ALA A 20 18.64 16.15 0.97
N HIS A 21 18.10 17.37 0.92
CA HIS A 21 16.79 17.65 1.48
C HIS A 21 15.76 16.93 0.60
N ALA A 22 15.38 15.72 1.02
CA ALA A 22 14.19 15.05 0.50
C ALA A 22 12.97 15.79 1.05
N ASP A 23 12.49 16.78 0.32
CA ASP A 23 11.19 17.38 0.57
C ASP A 23 10.13 16.32 0.24
N ASN A 24 9.71 15.62 1.28
CA ASN A 24 8.61 14.66 1.32
C ASN A 24 7.27 15.38 1.12
N THR A 25 7.09 15.89 -0.09
CA THR A 25 5.82 16.42 -0.59
C THR A 25 4.92 15.22 -0.88
N THR A 26 4.29 14.71 0.17
CA THR A 26 3.17 13.78 0.05
C THR A 26 2.16 14.41 -0.90
N SER A 27 1.88 13.76 -2.03
CA SER A 27 0.89 14.20 -3.02
C SER A 27 -0.42 14.47 -2.30
N THR A 28 -0.77 15.75 -2.09
CA THR A 28 -1.91 16.20 -1.28
C THR A 28 -3.25 15.64 -1.78
N ARG A 29 -3.26 15.10 -3.00
CA ARG A 29 -4.42 14.53 -3.68
C ARG A 29 -4.80 13.14 -3.16
N ILE A 30 -3.84 12.27 -2.84
CA ILE A 30 -4.13 10.95 -2.28
C ILE A 30 -4.81 11.09 -0.92
N ALA A 31 -4.30 11.97 -0.05
CA ALA A 31 -4.88 12.21 1.28
C ALA A 31 -6.33 12.72 1.23
N ALA A 32 -6.65 13.58 0.25
CA ALA A 32 -7.99 14.15 0.09
C ALA A 32 -9.04 13.10 -0.36
N ALA A 33 -8.64 12.08 -1.14
CA ALA A 33 -9.53 10.99 -1.55
C ALA A 33 -10.02 10.13 -0.37
N PHE A 34 -9.28 10.12 0.74
CA PHE A 34 -9.59 9.32 1.93
C PHE A 34 -10.41 10.05 3.01
N ALA A 35 -10.80 11.30 2.78
CA ALA A 35 -11.57 12.10 3.75
C ALA A 35 -13.09 11.84 3.74
N LEU A 36 -13.57 10.81 3.04
CA LEU A 36 -15.00 10.48 2.99
C LEU A 36 -15.46 9.89 4.35
N PRO A 37 -16.59 10.36 4.92
CA PRO A 37 -17.11 9.81 6.16
C PRO A 37 -17.53 8.35 5.93
N ALA A 38 -17.04 7.46 6.79
CA ALA A 38 -17.47 6.07 6.84
C ALA A 38 -18.99 6.02 7.00
N ARG A 39 -19.71 5.51 6.00
CA ARG A 39 -21.13 5.16 6.16
C ARG A 39 -21.19 4.01 7.17
N PRO A 40 -22.13 4.02 8.13
CA PRO A 40 -22.27 2.90 9.07
C PRO A 40 -22.73 1.68 8.28
N ALA A 41 -21.83 0.70 8.13
CA ALA A 41 -22.19 -0.62 7.63
C ALA A 41 -23.11 -1.28 8.65
N VAL A 42 -24.32 -1.67 8.22
CA VAL A 42 -25.23 -2.48 9.02
C VAL A 42 -24.63 -3.87 9.13
N SER A 43 -24.13 -4.20 10.30
CA SER A 43 -23.61 -5.52 10.66
C SER A 43 -24.76 -6.50 10.88
N THR A 44 -25.05 -7.34 9.89
CA THR A 44 -25.64 -8.66 10.14
C THR A 44 -25.07 -9.64 9.13
N LEU A 45 -24.05 -10.38 9.54
CA LEU A 45 -23.89 -11.84 9.37
C LEU A 45 -22.65 -12.22 10.19
N SER A 46 -22.91 -12.53 11.46
CA SER A 46 -21.99 -13.21 12.35
C SER A 46 -21.97 -14.67 11.94
N ASP A 47 -20.83 -15.14 11.42
CA ASP A 47 -20.28 -16.44 11.78
C ASP A 47 -18.77 -16.26 11.92
N ALA A 48 -18.33 -16.43 13.15
CA ALA A 48 -16.98 -16.17 13.62
C ALA A 48 -15.97 -17.15 13.03
N ASP A 49 -14.93 -16.61 12.43
CA ASP A 49 -13.57 -17.15 12.58
C ASP A 49 -12.59 -15.98 12.55
N HIS A 50 -12.53 -15.22 13.63
CA HIS A 50 -11.41 -14.29 13.89
C HIS A 50 -10.20 -15.12 14.31
N GLY A 51 -9.66 -15.90 13.37
CA GLY A 51 -8.48 -16.72 13.54
C GLY A 51 -7.21 -15.86 13.52
N SER A 52 -6.98 -15.07 14.57
CA SER A 52 -5.66 -14.54 14.88
C SER A 52 -4.80 -15.70 15.38
N THR A 53 -4.27 -16.49 14.45
CA THR A 53 -3.32 -17.55 14.77
C THR A 53 -2.04 -16.94 15.32
N ILE A 54 -1.55 -17.49 16.45
CA ILE A 54 -0.26 -17.20 17.07
C ILE A 54 0.86 -17.57 16.08
N GLY A 55 1.10 -16.68 15.12
CA GLY A 55 1.89 -16.97 13.92
C GLY A 55 1.85 -15.86 12.89
N GLY A 56 1.68 -14.58 13.30
CA GLY A 56 1.98 -13.39 12.49
C GLY A 56 1.29 -13.21 11.13
N GLY A 57 0.37 -14.09 10.73
CA GLY A 57 -0.28 -14.09 9.43
C GLY A 57 -1.79 -14.34 9.52
N CYS A 58 -2.51 -13.94 8.47
CA CYS A 58 -3.95 -14.11 8.39
C CYS A 58 -4.32 -15.54 8.00
N ALA A 59 -5.42 -16.05 8.56
CA ALA A 59 -5.97 -17.33 8.14
C ALA A 59 -6.38 -17.30 6.64
N PRO A 60 -6.12 -18.37 5.87
CA PRO A 60 -6.60 -18.45 4.50
C PRO A 60 -8.12 -18.29 4.42
N THR A 61 -8.59 -17.63 3.37
CA THR A 61 -10.01 -17.41 3.09
C THR A 61 -10.40 -18.25 1.88
N ASP A 62 -11.58 -18.84 1.91
CA ASP A 62 -12.12 -19.55 0.74
C ASP A 62 -12.17 -18.61 -0.47
N ARG A 63 -11.59 -19.04 -1.59
CA ARG A 63 -11.43 -18.19 -2.79
C ARG A 63 -12.77 -17.71 -3.35
N ARG A 64 -13.85 -18.50 -3.25
CA ARG A 64 -15.18 -18.07 -3.73
C ARG A 64 -15.76 -17.00 -2.83
N ARG A 65 -15.61 -17.16 -1.51
CA ARG A 65 -16.02 -16.15 -0.53
C ARG A 65 -15.23 -14.85 -0.71
N ALA A 66 -13.92 -14.95 -0.90
CA ALA A 66 -13.06 -13.80 -1.18
C ALA A 66 -13.46 -13.10 -2.49
N ALA A 67 -13.63 -13.84 -3.59
CA ALA A 67 -14.05 -13.27 -4.88
C ALA A 67 -15.41 -12.57 -4.79
N ALA A 68 -16.40 -13.20 -4.15
CA ALA A 68 -17.71 -12.59 -3.96
C ALA A 68 -17.62 -11.27 -3.16
N LEU A 69 -16.80 -11.24 -2.12
CA LEU A 69 -16.59 -10.05 -1.29
C LEU A 69 -15.81 -8.95 -2.04
N VAL A 70 -14.78 -9.31 -2.81
CA VAL A 70 -14.04 -8.36 -3.67
C VAL A 70 -14.98 -7.72 -4.67
N ARG A 71 -15.78 -8.52 -5.38
CA ARG A 71 -16.73 -8.05 -6.39
C ARG A 71 -17.77 -7.11 -5.78
N GLN A 72 -18.36 -7.52 -4.66
CA GLN A 72 -19.33 -6.69 -3.92
C GLN A 72 -18.72 -5.34 -3.52
N VAL A 73 -17.53 -5.36 -2.92
CA VAL A 73 -16.89 -4.13 -2.43
C VAL A 73 -16.43 -3.23 -3.58
N ALA A 74 -15.96 -3.78 -4.69
CA ALA A 74 -15.64 -3.03 -5.90
C ALA A 74 -16.86 -2.26 -6.43
N GLU A 75 -18.01 -2.95 -6.53
CA GLU A 75 -19.28 -2.33 -6.92
C GLU A 75 -19.70 -1.22 -5.94
N GLU A 76 -19.63 -1.46 -4.63
CA GLU A 76 -19.96 -0.47 -3.59
C GLU A 76 -19.09 0.78 -3.62
N GLU A 77 -17.79 0.62 -3.89
CA GLU A 77 -16.82 1.71 -3.97
C GLU A 77 -16.81 2.36 -5.38
N GLY A 78 -17.56 1.83 -6.33
CA GLY A 78 -17.65 2.32 -7.71
C GLY A 78 -16.32 2.20 -8.45
N PHE A 79 -15.68 1.03 -8.36
CA PHE A 79 -14.48 0.66 -9.08
C PHE A 79 -14.70 -0.64 -9.87
N ASP A 80 -13.82 -0.94 -10.82
CA ASP A 80 -13.98 -2.07 -11.72
C ASP A 80 -13.85 -3.41 -10.97
N PRO A 81 -14.90 -4.27 -10.96
CA PRO A 81 -14.87 -5.53 -10.22
C PRO A 81 -13.89 -6.55 -10.80
N ASP A 82 -13.78 -6.63 -12.12
CA ASP A 82 -12.91 -7.60 -12.80
C ASP A 82 -11.43 -7.27 -12.54
N LEU A 83 -11.07 -5.99 -12.59
CA LEU A 83 -9.74 -5.51 -12.24
C LEU A 83 -9.43 -5.73 -10.75
N SER A 84 -10.40 -5.48 -9.87
CA SER A 84 -10.24 -5.72 -8.43
C SER A 84 -9.99 -7.19 -8.13
N GLU A 85 -10.73 -8.10 -8.79
CA GLU A 85 -10.51 -9.54 -8.68
C GLU A 85 -9.13 -9.94 -9.23
N ALA A 86 -8.72 -9.39 -10.38
CA ALA A 86 -7.42 -9.67 -10.96
C ALA A 86 -6.26 -9.27 -10.01
N VAL A 87 -6.37 -8.12 -9.35
CA VAL A 87 -5.39 -7.70 -8.34
C VAL A 87 -5.43 -8.63 -7.13
N ALA A 88 -6.61 -9.03 -6.64
CA ALA A 88 -6.71 -9.96 -5.51
C ALA A 88 -6.13 -11.35 -5.80
N TRP A 89 -6.24 -11.83 -7.04
CA TRP A 89 -5.53 -13.02 -7.50
C TRP A 89 -4.01 -12.83 -7.46
N ALA A 90 -3.51 -11.71 -7.99
CA ALA A 90 -2.07 -11.44 -8.05
C ALA A 90 -1.44 -11.28 -6.65
N GLU A 91 -2.16 -10.65 -5.72
CA GLU A 91 -1.64 -10.34 -4.39
C GLU A 91 -1.63 -11.55 -3.45
N SER A 92 -2.71 -12.34 -3.44
CA SER A 92 -2.89 -13.36 -2.40
C SER A 92 -3.50 -14.66 -2.88
N ASP A 93 -3.53 -14.92 -4.20
CA ASP A 93 -4.22 -16.09 -4.74
C ASP A 93 -5.70 -16.14 -4.27
N MET A 94 -6.35 -14.96 -4.33
CA MET A 94 -7.74 -14.74 -3.89
C MET A 94 -7.98 -15.17 -2.45
N GLY A 95 -7.08 -14.81 -1.53
CA GLY A 95 -7.17 -15.17 -0.12
C GLY A 95 -6.56 -16.54 0.23
N GLY A 96 -6.01 -17.27 -0.74
CA GLY A 96 -5.29 -18.53 -0.49
C GLY A 96 -3.93 -18.33 0.20
N ASN A 97 -3.28 -17.18 -0.01
CA ASN A 97 -1.97 -16.82 0.52
C ASN A 97 -1.96 -15.37 1.06
N GLN A 98 -2.49 -15.18 2.26
CA GLN A 98 -2.67 -13.86 2.89
C GLN A 98 -1.63 -13.53 3.96
N GLY A 99 -0.60 -14.37 4.08
CA GLY A 99 0.47 -14.18 5.04
C GLY A 99 1.30 -12.93 4.78
N PRO A 100 2.19 -12.56 5.71
CA PRO A 100 3.04 -11.39 5.55
C PRO A 100 4.02 -11.58 4.40
N SER A 101 4.10 -10.60 3.50
CA SER A 101 5.19 -10.53 2.52
C SER A 101 6.52 -10.19 3.18
N ARG A 102 7.63 -10.29 2.44
CA ARG A 102 8.96 -9.87 2.93
C ARG A 102 9.01 -8.38 3.30
N ALA A 103 8.19 -7.55 2.65
CA ALA A 103 8.06 -6.12 2.94
C ALA A 103 7.01 -5.85 4.04
N GLY A 104 6.29 -6.88 4.49
CA GLY A 104 5.28 -6.79 5.54
C GLY A 104 3.87 -6.46 5.04
N ALA A 105 3.60 -6.57 3.74
CA ALA A 105 2.23 -6.56 3.19
C ALA A 105 1.41 -7.72 3.76
N LEU A 106 0.10 -7.56 3.94
CA LEU A 106 -0.73 -8.56 4.63
C LEU A 106 -2.20 -8.56 4.16
N GLY A 107 -2.86 -9.72 4.17
CA GLY A 107 -4.28 -9.90 3.83
C GLY A 107 -4.56 -10.15 2.34
N ILE A 108 -5.83 -10.15 1.94
CA ILE A 108 -6.30 -10.48 0.58
C ILE A 108 -5.72 -9.53 -0.49
N MET A 109 -5.65 -8.24 -0.18
CA MET A 109 -5.12 -7.21 -1.05
C MET A 109 -3.68 -6.83 -0.73
N GLN A 110 -3.01 -7.58 0.16
CA GLN A 110 -1.63 -7.38 0.56
C GLN A 110 -1.30 -5.91 0.85
N LEU A 111 -2.06 -5.31 1.77
CA LEU A 111 -1.84 -3.92 2.13
C LEU A 111 -0.56 -3.76 2.95
N MET A 112 0.33 -2.87 2.50
CA MET A 112 1.49 -2.43 3.27
C MET A 112 1.05 -1.77 4.58
N PRO A 113 1.83 -1.88 5.68
CA PRO A 113 1.45 -1.33 6.98
C PRO A 113 1.16 0.18 6.94
N ALA A 114 2.00 0.95 6.22
CA ALA A 114 1.84 2.39 6.07
C ALA A 114 0.55 2.75 5.31
N THR A 115 0.26 2.04 4.21
CA THR A 115 -0.97 2.20 3.43
C THR A 115 -2.19 1.88 4.29
N ALA A 116 -2.23 0.73 4.95
CA ALA A 116 -3.33 0.35 5.82
C ALA A 116 -3.60 1.37 6.94
N SER A 117 -2.55 1.90 7.58
CA SER A 117 -2.65 2.95 8.58
C SER A 117 -3.32 4.22 8.03
N ARG A 118 -2.87 4.68 6.85
CA ARG A 118 -3.43 5.88 6.21
C ARG A 118 -4.89 5.69 5.76
N LEU A 119 -5.28 4.44 5.50
CA LEU A 119 -6.64 4.03 5.14
C LEU A 119 -7.54 3.71 6.34
N GLY A 120 -7.02 3.83 7.57
CA GLY A 120 -7.78 3.55 8.79
C GLY A 120 -8.07 2.07 9.04
N VAL A 121 -7.29 1.15 8.47
CA VAL A 121 -7.44 -0.29 8.68
C VAL A 121 -6.72 -0.69 9.97
N ALA A 122 -7.49 -1.01 11.01
CA ALA A 122 -6.97 -1.44 12.31
C ALA A 122 -6.42 -2.88 12.27
N ASP A 123 -7.12 -3.77 11.58
CA ASP A 123 -6.70 -5.15 11.37
C ASP A 123 -6.67 -5.47 9.87
N ARG A 124 -5.49 -5.81 9.35
CA ARG A 124 -5.31 -6.19 7.94
C ARG A 124 -5.74 -7.61 7.64
N CYS A 125 -6.01 -8.43 8.67
CA CYS A 125 -6.57 -9.77 8.53
C CYS A 125 -8.10 -9.78 8.49
N ASP A 126 -8.77 -8.67 8.82
CA ASP A 126 -10.18 -8.54 8.52
C ASP A 126 -10.37 -8.42 7.00
N ALA A 127 -10.94 -9.47 6.40
CA ALA A 127 -11.09 -9.56 4.95
C ALA A 127 -11.88 -8.38 4.37
N GLY A 128 -12.94 -7.94 5.05
CA GLY A 128 -13.79 -6.84 4.59
C GLY A 128 -13.05 -5.50 4.60
N ALA A 129 -12.36 -5.18 5.69
CA ALA A 129 -11.56 -3.96 5.83
C ALA A 129 -10.38 -3.95 4.86
N ASN A 130 -9.67 -5.08 4.71
CA ASN A 130 -8.54 -5.22 3.80
C ASN A 130 -8.96 -5.03 2.33
N ILE A 131 -10.02 -5.72 1.90
CA ILE A 131 -10.58 -5.60 0.55
C ILE A 131 -11.04 -4.16 0.28
N ARG A 132 -11.84 -3.57 1.18
CA ARG A 132 -12.37 -2.22 0.99
C ARG A 132 -11.27 -1.18 0.90
N ALA A 133 -10.26 -1.27 1.77
CA ALA A 133 -9.12 -0.38 1.71
C ALA A 133 -8.30 -0.57 0.43
N GLY A 134 -8.05 -1.81 -0.02
CA GLY A 134 -7.36 -2.10 -1.28
C GLY A 134 -8.09 -1.54 -2.50
N VAL A 135 -9.40 -1.74 -2.60
CA VAL A 135 -10.23 -1.19 -3.69
C VAL A 135 -10.22 0.34 -3.68
N ARG A 136 -10.35 0.98 -2.51
CA ARG A 136 -10.25 2.44 -2.41
C ARG A 136 -8.87 2.95 -2.83
N TYR A 137 -7.82 2.20 -2.50
CA TYR A 137 -6.47 2.55 -2.90
C TYR A 137 -6.27 2.45 -4.40
N LEU A 138 -6.74 1.36 -5.05
CA LEU A 138 -6.77 1.25 -6.52
C LEU A 138 -7.50 2.43 -7.17
N LYS A 139 -8.68 2.77 -6.64
CA LYS A 139 -9.46 3.92 -7.13
C LYS A 139 -8.70 5.24 -6.99
N ALA A 140 -8.03 5.49 -5.86
CA ALA A 140 -7.24 6.68 -5.65
C ALA A 140 -6.04 6.77 -6.61
N LEU A 141 -5.32 5.65 -6.81
CA LEU A 141 -4.23 5.59 -7.78
C LEU A 141 -4.74 5.82 -9.21
N TYR A 142 -5.89 5.26 -9.57
CA TYR A 142 -6.45 5.48 -10.90
C TYR A 142 -6.85 6.94 -11.12
N GLN A 143 -7.36 7.61 -10.09
CA GLN A 143 -7.66 9.04 -10.12
C GLN A 143 -6.39 9.91 -10.23
N GLU A 144 -5.24 9.42 -9.81
CA GLU A 144 -3.97 10.13 -9.92
C GLU A 144 -3.29 9.93 -11.27
N PHE A 145 -3.19 8.68 -11.71
CA PHE A 145 -2.44 8.34 -12.92
C PHE A 145 -3.28 8.35 -14.20
N HIS A 146 -4.60 8.17 -14.11
CA HIS A 146 -5.53 8.05 -15.25
C HIS A 146 -5.11 7.01 -16.31
N ASP A 147 -4.27 6.06 -15.92
CA ASP A 147 -3.73 5.00 -16.75
C ASP A 147 -3.69 3.71 -15.90
N PRO A 148 -4.37 2.63 -16.32
CA PRO A 148 -4.40 1.39 -15.54
C PRO A 148 -3.04 0.76 -15.33
N LEU A 149 -2.11 0.87 -16.28
CA LEU A 149 -0.77 0.28 -16.16
C LEU A 149 0.07 1.05 -15.15
N LEU A 150 0.04 2.38 -15.19
CA LEU A 150 0.73 3.21 -14.19
C LEU A 150 0.12 3.05 -12.80
N MET A 151 -1.20 2.96 -12.71
CA MET A 151 -1.91 2.66 -11.47
C MET A 151 -1.45 1.33 -10.86
N LEU A 152 -1.41 0.25 -11.65
CA LEU A 152 -0.97 -1.08 -11.17
C LEU A 152 0.51 -1.06 -10.79
N ALA A 153 1.36 -0.36 -11.54
CA ALA A 153 2.77 -0.19 -11.19
C ALA A 153 2.93 0.52 -9.84
N ALA A 154 2.18 1.59 -9.60
CA ALA A 154 2.18 2.31 -8.33
C ALA A 154 1.60 1.48 -7.18
N TYR A 155 0.57 0.66 -7.44
CA TYR A 155 0.02 -0.26 -6.43
C TYR A 155 1.07 -1.27 -5.97
N ASN A 156 1.78 -1.90 -6.92
CA ASN A 156 2.79 -2.91 -6.64
C ASN A 156 4.06 -2.34 -6.01
N ALA A 157 4.53 -1.18 -6.48
CA ALA A 157 5.70 -0.52 -5.92
C ALA A 157 5.41 0.06 -4.52
N GLY A 158 4.14 0.36 -4.23
CA GLY A 158 3.78 1.31 -3.18
C GLY A 158 4.01 2.74 -3.67
N GLU A 159 3.11 3.65 -3.31
CA GLU A 159 3.10 5.07 -3.73
C GLU A 159 4.34 5.92 -3.37
N GLN A 160 5.32 5.37 -2.65
CA GLN A 160 6.50 6.10 -2.17
C GLN A 160 7.75 5.89 -3.06
N ASN A 161 7.61 5.18 -4.19
CA ASN A 161 8.70 4.83 -5.09
C ASN A 161 8.67 5.62 -6.41
#